data_AF-A0A970VN54-F1
#
_entry.id   AF-A0A970VN54-F1
#
_cell.length_a   1.000
_cell.length_b   1.000
_cell.length_c   1.000
_cell.angle_alpha   90.00
_cell.angle_beta   90.00
_cell.angle_gamma   90.00
#
_symmetry.space_group_name_H-M   'P 1'
#
loop_
_entity.id
_entity.type
_entity.pdbx_description
1 polymer ?
#
loop_
_entity_poly.entity_id
_entity_poly.type
_entity_poly.pdbx_seq_one_letter_code
_entity_poly.pdbx_strand_id
1 'polypeptide(L)'
;MQQGCYNKEGFSLDDPIGSQFIIQLLLILINAFFAATETAVVSMNENRIRRQADDGDKTAAQLLKMVENPTNFLSTIQVCITLSGFLASAFAADSFATILSTALWNAGVTIFSVSALNTICVIFITLILSYFMIVLGELVPKRIALQDPEKFARFACKTIDVVSKAFKPLVWLLTVSTNGVLRLFHINPNSTADEVTEEEIRMLVDLGSENGTIEQDERTMIENIFEFNNTTAADVMVHRMDVVALHVDDNFDEILKEIRESGLSRFPVYDTDIDDIVGILNTRDFLLNSQNKNRKTMRQLLRSAYLVPETVPADILFSNMQKQKIHLAVVVDEYGGMSGIVTMEDLLEEIVGNIYDEFDPNEDSEIECLGENIWRVNGTVDLETLVDELDLDLPLDEEYDTLGGMVFSTFSSIPEDGSTPSVQMNGLDIQVESICDHRIEKAIIKKLAPKEDKQSASNSKSEKASKSDNSGKSQGEA
;
A
#
# COMPACT_ATOMS: atom_id res chain seq x y z
N MET A 1 -67.37 8.31 54.23
CA MET A 1 -68.35 8.37 53.13
C MET A 1 -67.92 9.49 52.20
N GLN A 2 -67.39 9.09 51.04
CA GLN A 2 -67.83 9.49 49.68
C GLN A 2 -67.21 10.82 49.20
N GLN A 3 -66.22 10.71 48.31
CA GLN A 3 -66.32 11.00 46.86
C GLN A 3 -66.38 12.52 46.62
N GLY A 4 -65.43 13.18 45.96
CA GLY A 4 -64.67 12.79 44.79
C GLY A 4 -64.81 13.95 43.80
N CYS A 5 -63.73 14.69 43.56
CA CYS A 5 -63.61 15.60 42.42
C CYS A 5 -62.16 15.52 41.94
N TYR A 6 -61.93 14.55 41.06
CA TYR A 6 -60.85 14.59 40.09
C TYR A 6 -61.12 15.81 39.19
N ASN A 7 -60.52 16.94 39.51
CA ASN A 7 -60.36 18.00 38.52
C ASN A 7 -59.11 17.68 37.70
N LYS A 8 -59.35 17.38 36.43
CA LYS A 8 -58.35 17.36 35.37
C LYS A 8 -57.72 18.75 35.29
N GLU A 9 -56.55 18.93 35.89
CA GLU A 9 -55.72 20.08 35.57
C GLU A 9 -54.99 19.76 34.26
N GLY A 10 -55.58 20.25 33.18
CA GLY A 10 -54.87 20.44 31.94
C GLY A 10 -53.70 21.39 32.22
N PHE A 11 -52.52 20.93 31.82
CA PHE A 11 -51.25 21.63 31.75
C PHE A 11 -51.45 23.08 31.29
N SER A 12 -51.60 24.00 32.24
CA SER A 12 -51.80 25.42 31.99
C SER A 12 -50.42 26.08 32.01
N LEU A 13 -50.09 26.85 30.98
CA LEU A 13 -48.80 27.51 30.80
C LEU A 13 -48.51 28.64 31.83
N ASP A 14 -49.36 28.77 32.86
CA ASP A 14 -49.26 29.79 33.92
C ASP A 14 -48.55 29.30 35.20
N ASP A 15 -48.13 28.04 35.27
CA ASP A 15 -47.29 27.54 36.38
C ASP A 15 -45.79 27.87 36.13
N PRO A 16 -45.13 28.64 37.03
CA PRO A 16 -43.74 29.06 36.86
C PRO A 16 -42.73 27.89 36.85
N ILE A 17 -43.09 26.75 37.45
CA ILE A 17 -42.23 25.55 37.48
C ILE A 17 -42.42 24.70 36.22
N GLY A 18 -43.67 24.55 35.76
CA GLY A 18 -43.98 23.74 34.57
C GLY A 18 -43.36 24.30 33.31
N SER A 19 -43.43 25.63 33.13
CA SER A 19 -42.80 26.34 32.00
C SER A 19 -41.28 26.15 31.96
N GLN A 20 -40.60 26.15 33.11
CA GLN A 20 -39.16 25.92 33.18
C GLN A 20 -38.77 24.50 32.75
N PHE A 21 -39.53 23.48 33.17
CA PHE A 21 -39.28 22.10 32.72
C PHE A 21 -39.50 21.92 31.21
N ILE A 22 -40.49 22.60 30.62
CA ILE A 22 -40.71 22.56 29.17
C ILE A 22 -39.52 23.16 28.42
N ILE A 23 -39.03 24.33 28.86
CA ILE A 23 -37.88 24.99 28.24
C ILE A 23 -36.65 24.09 28.33
N GLN A 24 -36.39 23.49 29.49
CA GLN A 24 -35.29 22.54 29.68
C GLN A 24 -35.42 21.32 28.76
N LEU A 25 -36.62 20.73 28.70
CA LEU A 25 -36.88 19.58 27.83
C LEU A 25 -36.68 19.94 26.36
N LEU A 26 -37.14 21.12 25.94
CA LEU A 26 -36.95 21.61 24.58
C LEU A 26 -35.46 21.76 24.24
N LEU A 27 -34.66 22.34 25.14
CA LEU A 27 -33.21 22.47 24.94
C LEU A 27 -32.51 21.10 24.84
N ILE A 28 -32.93 20.11 25.66
CA ILE A 28 -32.44 18.73 25.57
C ILE A 28 -32.80 18.12 24.20
N LEU A 29 -34.03 18.31 23.73
CA LEU A 29 -34.49 17.77 22.44
C LEU A 29 -33.79 18.43 21.24
N ILE A 30 -33.52 19.73 21.31
CA ILE A 30 -32.73 20.44 20.28
C ILE A 30 -31.33 19.86 20.23
N ASN A 31 -30.68 19.68 21.38
CA ASN A 31 -29.36 19.06 21.46
C ASN A 31 -29.37 17.62 20.91
N ALA A 32 -30.37 16.83 21.33
CA ALA A 32 -30.60 15.46 20.85
C ALA A 32 -30.69 15.37 19.34
N PHE A 33 -31.46 16.26 18.72
CA PHE A 33 -31.62 16.30 17.28
C PHE A 33 -30.28 16.52 16.58
N PHE A 34 -29.52 17.54 16.99
CA PHE A 34 -28.23 17.86 16.37
C PHE A 34 -27.18 16.76 16.60
N ALA A 35 -27.12 16.18 17.80
CA ALA A 35 -26.23 15.06 18.11
C ALA A 35 -26.54 13.81 17.27
N ALA A 36 -27.83 13.48 17.10
CA ALA A 36 -28.25 12.39 16.22
C ALA A 36 -27.92 12.68 14.75
N THR A 37 -28.12 13.91 14.31
CA THR A 37 -27.83 14.32 12.93
C THR A 37 -26.33 14.23 12.60
N GLU A 38 -25.46 14.68 13.52
CA GLU A 38 -24.01 14.54 13.40
C GLU A 38 -23.62 13.09 13.11
N THR A 39 -24.07 12.19 13.99
CA THR A 39 -23.72 10.77 13.91
C THR A 39 -24.32 10.11 12.67
N ALA A 40 -25.54 10.49 12.30
CA ALA A 40 -26.17 10.00 11.08
C ALA A 40 -25.32 10.35 9.85
N VAL A 41 -24.93 11.61 9.66
CA VAL A 41 -24.20 12.05 8.46
C VAL A 41 -22.79 11.45 8.42
N VAL A 42 -22.08 11.39 9.54
CA VAL A 42 -20.71 10.82 9.60
C VAL A 42 -20.70 9.31 9.37
N SER A 43 -21.79 8.60 9.70
CA SER A 43 -21.85 7.14 9.59
C SER A 43 -22.46 6.65 8.26
N MET A 44 -22.74 7.55 7.31
CA MET A 44 -23.31 7.18 6.01
C MET A 44 -22.23 6.66 5.05
N ASN A 45 -22.61 5.67 4.23
CA ASN A 45 -21.74 5.18 3.15
C ASN A 45 -21.79 6.15 1.97
N GLU A 46 -20.66 6.83 1.69
CA GLU A 46 -20.55 7.84 0.63
C GLU A 46 -20.93 7.29 -0.74
N ASN A 47 -20.38 6.14 -1.13
CA ASN A 47 -20.60 5.53 -2.45
C ASN A 47 -22.08 5.25 -2.73
N ARG A 48 -22.82 4.80 -1.71
CA ARG A 48 -24.26 4.56 -1.83
C ARG A 48 -25.05 5.86 -2.03
N ILE A 49 -24.69 6.94 -1.34
CA ILE A 49 -25.36 8.25 -1.49
C ILE A 49 -25.01 8.91 -2.82
N ARG A 50 -23.75 8.78 -3.26
CA ARG A 50 -23.29 9.23 -4.57
C ARG A 50 -24.12 8.57 -5.69
N ARG A 51 -24.24 7.24 -5.66
CA ARG A 51 -25.08 6.49 -6.61
C ARG A 51 -26.54 6.97 -6.62
N GLN A 52 -27.15 7.17 -5.46
CA GLN A 52 -28.53 7.69 -5.38
C GLN A 52 -28.66 9.11 -5.94
N ALA A 53 -27.65 9.95 -5.76
CA ALA A 53 -27.62 11.29 -6.33
C ALA A 53 -27.52 11.26 -7.87
N ASP A 54 -26.69 10.35 -8.40
CA ASP A 54 -26.55 10.11 -9.85
C ASP A 54 -27.85 9.55 -10.47
N ASP A 55 -28.57 8.72 -9.71
CA ASP A 55 -29.91 8.22 -10.07
C ASP A 55 -31.01 9.31 -10.01
N GLY A 56 -30.66 10.56 -9.65
CA GLY A 56 -31.53 11.73 -9.71
C GLY A 56 -32.21 12.14 -8.40
N ASP A 57 -31.84 11.54 -7.25
CA ASP A 57 -32.37 11.94 -5.95
C ASP A 57 -31.77 13.26 -5.45
N LYS A 58 -32.59 14.31 -5.46
CA LYS A 58 -32.20 15.66 -5.01
C LYS A 58 -31.81 15.74 -3.54
N THR A 59 -32.35 14.87 -2.68
CA THR A 59 -32.02 14.83 -1.25
C THR A 59 -30.67 14.16 -1.06
N ALA A 60 -30.41 13.07 -1.80
CA ALA A 60 -29.11 12.40 -1.81
C ALA A 60 -28.02 13.36 -2.31
N ALA A 61 -28.28 14.14 -3.36
CA ALA A 61 -27.33 15.15 -3.85
C ALA A 61 -27.00 16.25 -2.82
N GLN A 62 -27.95 16.61 -1.95
CA GLN A 62 -27.70 17.56 -0.86
C GLN A 62 -26.91 16.92 0.28
N LEU A 63 -27.24 15.69 0.65
CA LEU A 63 -26.50 14.93 1.67
C LEU A 63 -25.08 14.62 1.22
N LEU A 64 -24.86 14.31 -0.05
CA LEU A 64 -23.54 14.07 -0.62
C LEU A 64 -22.61 15.26 -0.37
N LYS A 65 -23.08 16.49 -0.58
CA LYS A 65 -22.31 17.71 -0.27
C LYS A 65 -21.92 17.84 1.20
N MET A 66 -22.74 17.31 2.11
CA MET A 66 -22.46 17.31 3.55
C MET A 66 -21.45 16.23 3.92
N VAL A 67 -21.46 15.08 3.22
CA VAL A 67 -20.54 13.95 3.44
C VAL A 67 -19.17 14.25 2.83
N GLU A 68 -19.09 14.77 1.59
CA GLU A 68 -17.84 15.09 0.90
C GLU A 68 -17.07 16.26 1.54
N ASN A 69 -17.78 17.18 2.21
CA ASN A 69 -17.19 18.36 2.84
C ASN A 69 -17.72 18.55 4.26
N PRO A 70 -17.40 17.64 5.20
CA PRO A 70 -18.04 17.59 6.51
C PRO A 70 -17.63 18.78 7.39
N THR A 71 -16.52 19.45 7.14
CA THR A 71 -15.96 20.50 8.01
C THR A 71 -16.95 21.63 8.33
N ASN A 72 -17.64 22.18 7.33
CA ASN A 72 -18.61 23.26 7.53
C ASN A 72 -19.88 22.78 8.24
N PHE A 73 -20.31 21.57 7.90
CA PHE A 73 -21.46 20.92 8.48
C PHE A 73 -21.23 20.59 9.97
N LEU A 74 -20.12 19.89 10.27
CA LEU A 74 -19.71 19.53 11.62
C LEU A 74 -19.53 20.78 12.48
N SER A 75 -18.87 21.82 11.95
CA SER A 75 -18.71 23.09 12.69
C SER A 75 -20.05 23.74 13.04
N THR A 76 -21.02 23.73 12.11
CA THR A 76 -22.37 24.27 12.35
C THR A 76 -23.07 23.49 13.45
N ILE A 77 -23.10 22.17 13.36
CA ILE A 77 -23.77 21.31 14.33
C ILE A 77 -23.11 21.42 15.70
N GLN A 78 -21.78 21.44 15.76
CA GLN A 78 -21.03 21.59 17.00
C GLN A 78 -21.38 22.88 17.73
N VAL A 79 -21.54 23.99 16.99
CA VAL A 79 -22.03 25.26 17.55
C VAL A 79 -23.43 25.10 18.13
N CYS A 80 -24.35 24.45 17.44
CA CYS A 80 -25.72 24.25 17.92
C CYS A 80 -25.77 23.36 19.17
N ILE A 81 -25.01 22.27 19.21
CA ILE A 81 -24.88 21.36 20.36
C ILE A 81 -24.32 22.14 21.55
N THR A 82 -23.20 22.84 21.35
CA THR A 82 -22.51 23.60 22.41
C THR A 82 -23.39 24.71 22.96
N LEU A 83 -24.02 25.49 22.09
CA LEU A 83 -24.91 26.59 22.49
C LEU A 83 -26.13 26.07 23.24
N SER A 84 -26.74 24.98 22.77
CA SER A 84 -27.89 24.35 23.45
C SER A 84 -27.48 23.82 24.83
N GLY A 85 -26.31 23.20 24.94
CA GLY A 85 -25.72 22.73 26.21
C GLY A 85 -25.49 23.87 27.19
N PHE A 86 -24.87 24.97 26.76
CA PHE A 86 -24.63 26.13 27.62
C PHE A 86 -25.91 26.83 28.03
N LEU A 87 -26.87 27.01 27.12
CA LEU A 87 -28.17 27.58 27.46
C LEU A 87 -28.93 26.70 28.45
N ALA A 88 -28.92 25.37 28.26
CA ALA A 88 -29.54 24.43 29.18
C ALA A 88 -28.88 24.47 30.57
N SER A 89 -27.55 24.54 30.64
CA SER A 89 -26.83 24.61 31.90
C SER A 89 -27.03 25.95 32.62
N ALA A 90 -27.01 27.07 31.89
CA ALA A 90 -27.24 28.40 32.47
C ALA A 90 -28.69 28.53 32.96
N PHE A 91 -29.65 28.08 32.17
CA PHE A 91 -31.07 28.06 32.54
C PHE A 91 -31.32 27.18 33.76
N ALA A 92 -30.65 26.02 33.83
CA ALA A 92 -30.72 25.10 34.96
C ALA A 92 -30.24 25.73 36.28
N ALA A 93 -29.11 26.44 36.21
CA ALA A 93 -28.52 27.12 37.36
C ALA A 93 -29.42 28.23 37.89
N ASP A 94 -30.09 28.99 37.02
CA ASP A 94 -30.97 30.09 37.46
C ASP A 94 -32.34 29.59 37.95
N SER A 95 -32.95 28.66 37.20
CA SER A 95 -34.32 28.22 37.42
C SER A 95 -34.45 27.20 38.54
N PHE A 96 -33.75 26.07 38.44
CA PHE A 96 -33.97 24.94 39.36
C PHE A 96 -33.16 25.05 40.65
N ALA A 97 -31.94 25.61 40.58
CA ALA A 97 -31.10 25.72 41.76
C ALA A 97 -31.64 26.71 42.80
N THR A 98 -32.21 27.83 42.34
CA THR A 98 -32.85 28.84 43.20
C THR A 98 -34.08 28.29 43.92
N ILE A 99 -34.88 27.46 43.22
CA ILE A 99 -36.05 26.78 43.81
C ILE A 99 -35.60 25.81 44.89
N LEU A 100 -34.60 24.97 44.59
CA LEU A 100 -34.08 23.99 45.54
C LEU A 100 -33.42 24.65 46.76
N SER A 101 -32.62 25.70 46.56
CA SER A 101 -31.94 26.41 47.64
C SER A 101 -32.92 27.11 48.57
N THR A 102 -33.97 27.74 48.02
CA THR A 102 -35.04 28.37 48.80
C THR A 102 -35.86 27.33 49.58
N ALA A 103 -36.16 26.19 48.97
CA ALA A 103 -36.86 25.10 49.63
C ALA A 103 -36.05 24.53 50.82
N LEU A 104 -34.74 24.32 50.64
CA LEU A 104 -33.85 23.83 51.69
C LEU A 104 -33.66 24.85 52.82
N TRP A 105 -33.58 26.14 52.48
CA TRP A 105 -33.54 27.22 53.47
C TRP A 105 -34.81 27.23 54.33
N ASN A 106 -35.98 27.15 53.69
CA ASN A 106 -37.27 27.11 54.40
C ASN A 106 -37.47 25.83 55.22
N ALA A 107 -36.82 24.73 54.83
CA ALA A 107 -36.82 23.46 55.58
C ALA A 107 -35.88 23.48 56.81
N GLY A 108 -35.17 24.60 57.06
CA GLY A 108 -34.38 24.81 58.28
C GLY A 108 -32.89 24.50 58.14
N VAL A 109 -32.37 24.29 56.92
CA VAL A 109 -30.93 24.09 56.68
C VAL A 109 -30.18 25.41 56.82
N THR A 110 -29.78 25.74 58.05
CA THR A 110 -29.08 26.99 58.40
C THR A 110 -27.57 26.82 58.64
N ILE A 111 -27.03 25.61 58.36
CA ILE A 111 -25.62 25.25 58.55
C ILE A 111 -24.69 26.06 57.61
N PHE A 112 -25.22 26.50 56.47
CA PHE A 112 -24.49 27.27 55.46
C PHE A 112 -25.10 28.67 55.30
N SER A 113 -24.29 29.64 54.84
CA SER A 113 -24.83 30.94 54.41
C SER A 113 -25.74 30.75 53.20
N VAL A 114 -26.74 31.63 53.02
CA VAL A 114 -27.69 31.58 51.90
C VAL A 114 -26.97 31.49 50.55
N SER A 115 -25.89 32.25 50.37
CA SER A 115 -25.08 32.24 49.14
C SER A 115 -24.30 30.93 48.96
N ALA A 116 -23.74 30.36 50.03
CA ALA A 116 -23.05 29.08 49.96
C ALA A 116 -24.02 27.94 49.64
N LEU A 117 -25.19 27.92 50.28
CA LEU A 117 -26.24 26.95 50.00
C LEU A 117 -26.70 27.03 48.55
N ASN A 118 -26.92 28.24 48.01
CA ASN A 118 -27.30 28.41 46.61
C ASN A 118 -26.23 27.87 45.65
N THR A 119 -24.95 28.15 45.91
CA THR A 119 -23.83 27.65 45.09
C THR A 119 -23.77 26.13 45.09
N ILE A 120 -23.97 25.49 46.25
CA ILE A 120 -24.02 24.03 46.37
C ILE A 120 -25.20 23.46 45.57
N CYS A 121 -26.38 24.08 45.67
CA CYS A 121 -27.54 23.68 44.89
C CYS A 121 -27.33 23.83 43.38
N VAL A 122 -26.68 24.91 42.94
CA VAL A 122 -26.34 25.13 41.52
C VAL A 122 -25.44 23.99 41.03
N ILE A 123 -24.37 23.67 41.74
CA ILE A 123 -23.45 22.58 41.36
C ILE A 123 -24.21 21.24 41.31
N PHE A 124 -25.01 20.94 42.34
CA PHE A 124 -25.75 19.68 42.44
C PHE A 124 -26.79 19.51 41.32
N ILE A 125 -27.60 20.54 41.08
CA ILE A 125 -28.60 20.55 40.00
C ILE A 125 -27.90 20.46 38.64
N THR A 126 -26.81 21.19 38.44
CA THR A 126 -26.03 21.13 37.20
C THR A 126 -25.49 19.73 36.97
N LEU A 127 -24.98 19.04 38.00
CA LEU A 127 -24.51 17.66 37.88
C LEU A 127 -25.64 16.71 37.44
N ILE A 128 -26.79 16.77 38.11
CA ILE A 128 -27.95 15.93 37.80
C ILE A 128 -28.43 16.20 36.37
N LEU A 129 -28.62 17.47 36.01
CA LEU A 129 -29.10 17.82 34.67
C LEU A 129 -28.05 17.55 33.59
N SER A 130 -26.76 17.64 33.90
CA SER A 130 -25.69 17.25 32.96
C SER A 130 -25.78 15.76 32.63
N TYR A 131 -26.04 14.88 33.61
CA TYR A 131 -26.28 13.46 33.34
C TYR A 131 -27.46 13.24 32.39
N PHE A 132 -28.62 13.87 32.65
CA PHE A 132 -29.76 13.75 31.75
C PHE A 132 -29.50 14.37 30.37
N MET A 133 -28.75 15.47 30.29
CA MET A 133 -28.37 16.11 29.04
C MET A 133 -27.44 15.23 28.21
N ILE A 134 -26.47 14.56 28.83
CA ILE A 134 -25.59 13.61 28.13
C ILE A 134 -26.38 12.37 27.72
N VAL A 135 -27.19 11.80 28.60
CA VAL A 135 -27.92 10.56 28.30
C VAL A 135 -29.00 10.79 27.25
N LEU A 136 -29.91 11.75 27.48
CA LEU A 136 -31.07 12.00 26.62
C LEU A 136 -30.76 12.96 25.47
N GLY A 137 -29.85 13.89 25.67
CA GLY A 137 -29.46 14.89 24.67
C GLY A 137 -28.33 14.45 23.76
N GLU A 138 -27.61 13.35 24.06
CA GLU A 138 -26.49 12.92 23.23
C GLU A 138 -26.43 11.40 23.02
N LEU A 139 -26.22 10.61 24.08
CA LEU A 139 -25.97 9.16 23.96
C LEU A 139 -27.12 8.38 23.33
N VAL A 140 -28.35 8.58 23.82
CA VAL A 140 -29.54 7.89 23.30
C VAL A 140 -29.83 8.28 21.84
N PRO A 141 -29.90 9.58 21.49
CA PRO A 141 -30.11 10.01 20.10
C PRO A 141 -29.04 9.49 19.13
N LYS A 142 -27.75 9.52 19.53
CA LYS A 142 -26.66 8.97 18.71
C LYS A 142 -26.85 7.48 18.44
N ARG A 143 -27.22 6.69 19.45
CA ARG A 143 -27.52 5.25 19.28
C ARG A 143 -28.71 4.99 18.35
N ILE A 144 -29.74 5.83 18.41
CA ILE A 144 -30.90 5.72 17.52
C ILE A 144 -30.49 6.03 16.08
N ALA A 145 -29.70 7.09 15.87
CA ALA A 145 -29.20 7.49 14.55
C ALA A 145 -28.35 6.40 13.88
N LEU A 146 -27.56 5.66 14.64
CA LEU A 146 -26.71 4.57 14.13
C LEU A 146 -27.50 3.38 13.56
N GLN A 147 -28.77 3.19 13.95
CA GLN A 147 -29.57 2.07 13.44
C GLN A 147 -30.01 2.27 11.99
N ASP A 148 -30.30 3.52 11.60
CA ASP A 148 -30.66 3.90 10.24
C ASP A 148 -30.17 5.33 9.93
N PRO A 149 -28.86 5.48 9.65
CA PRO A 149 -28.25 6.79 9.43
C PRO A 149 -28.85 7.51 8.22
N GLU A 150 -29.12 6.78 7.14
CA GLU A 150 -29.63 7.33 5.88
C GLU A 150 -31.01 7.96 6.07
N LYS A 151 -31.94 7.24 6.71
CA LYS A 151 -33.30 7.74 6.94
C LYS A 151 -33.30 8.96 7.86
N PHE A 152 -32.49 8.94 8.91
CA PHE A 152 -32.40 10.07 9.84
C PHE A 152 -31.78 11.30 9.17
N ALA A 153 -30.69 11.13 8.42
CA ALA A 153 -30.05 12.22 7.69
C ALA A 153 -30.98 12.83 6.64
N ARG A 154 -31.73 12.02 5.89
CA ARG A 154 -32.76 12.48 4.93
C ARG A 154 -33.84 13.33 5.61
N PHE A 155 -34.29 12.91 6.80
CA PHE A 155 -35.24 13.70 7.60
C PHE A 155 -34.65 15.03 8.06
N ALA A 156 -33.41 15.03 8.55
CA ALA A 156 -32.75 16.20 9.10
C ALA A 156 -32.19 17.17 8.03
N CYS A 157 -31.95 16.70 6.80
CA CYS A 157 -31.28 17.41 5.71
C CYS A 157 -31.75 18.87 5.52
N LYS A 158 -33.07 19.07 5.44
CA LYS A 158 -33.66 20.42 5.23
C LYS A 158 -33.45 21.34 6.42
N THR A 159 -33.60 20.82 7.63
CA THR A 159 -33.41 21.59 8.88
C THR A 159 -31.97 22.06 8.98
N ILE A 160 -31.01 21.17 8.68
CA ILE A 160 -29.58 21.47 8.70
C ILE A 160 -29.24 22.58 7.72
N ASP A 161 -29.75 22.54 6.49
CA ASP A 161 -29.45 23.55 5.48
C ASP A 161 -29.91 24.96 5.92
N VAL A 162 -31.10 25.05 6.53
CA VAL A 162 -31.60 26.31 7.10
C VAL A 162 -30.71 26.79 8.26
N VAL A 163 -30.37 25.91 9.19
CA VAL A 163 -29.53 26.22 10.35
C VAL A 163 -28.12 26.63 9.90
N SER A 164 -27.53 25.93 8.93
CA SER A 164 -26.21 26.23 8.38
C SER A 164 -26.17 27.61 7.72
N LYS A 165 -27.23 28.02 7.04
CA LYS A 165 -27.35 29.37 6.48
C LYS A 165 -27.47 30.43 7.58
N ALA A 166 -28.23 30.16 8.63
CA ALA A 166 -28.41 31.08 9.75
C ALA A 166 -27.11 31.29 10.55
N PHE A 167 -26.36 30.21 10.81
CA PHE A 167 -25.12 30.25 11.58
C PHE A 167 -23.85 30.49 10.74
N LYS A 168 -23.99 30.65 9.42
CA LYS A 168 -22.89 30.93 8.49
C LYS A 168 -21.90 32.03 8.97
N PRO A 169 -22.32 33.21 9.49
CA PRO A 169 -21.36 34.22 9.93
C PRO A 169 -20.55 33.76 11.17
N LEU A 170 -21.16 32.99 12.07
CA LEU A 170 -20.48 32.45 13.24
C LEU A 170 -19.50 31.34 12.86
N VAL A 171 -19.90 30.44 11.95
CA VAL A 171 -19.03 29.38 11.43
C VAL A 171 -17.84 29.98 10.66
N TRP A 172 -18.06 31.02 9.85
CA TRP A 172 -16.98 31.72 9.17
C TRP A 172 -15.93 32.27 10.15
N LEU A 173 -16.37 32.91 11.24
CA LEU A 173 -15.47 33.41 12.27
C LEU A 173 -14.66 32.27 12.91
N LEU A 174 -15.32 31.14 13.20
CA LEU A 174 -14.65 29.96 13.74
C LEU A 174 -13.61 29.42 12.76
N THR A 175 -13.96 29.21 11.49
CA THR A 175 -13.03 28.74 10.46
C THR A 175 -11.81 29.67 10.32
N VAL A 176 -12.01 30.99 10.32
CA VAL A 176 -10.91 31.95 10.27
C VAL A 176 -10.02 31.83 11.50
N SER A 177 -10.60 31.70 12.69
CA SER A 177 -9.83 31.54 13.92
C SER A 177 -9.05 30.21 13.95
N THR A 178 -9.67 29.10 13.54
CA THR A 178 -9.03 27.78 13.44
C THR A 178 -7.87 27.80 12.46
N ASN A 179 -8.08 28.36 11.26
CA ASN A 179 -7.03 28.49 10.25
C ASN A 179 -5.89 29.40 10.70
N GLY A 180 -6.19 30.45 11.48
CA GLY A 180 -5.17 31.28 12.12
C GLY A 180 -4.29 30.50 13.09
N VAL A 181 -4.90 29.65 13.93
CA VAL A 181 -4.17 28.76 14.85
C VAL A 181 -3.37 27.71 14.09
N LEU A 182 -3.94 27.05 13.08
CA LEU A 182 -3.23 26.05 12.27
C LEU A 182 -1.99 26.64 11.59
N ARG A 183 -2.09 27.85 11.05
CA ARG A 183 -0.95 28.57 10.47
C ARG A 183 0.12 28.92 11.51
N LEU A 184 -0.27 29.21 12.74
CA LEU A 184 0.69 29.43 13.84
C LEU A 184 1.52 28.16 14.13
N PHE A 185 0.91 26.98 13.96
CA PHE A 185 1.58 25.69 14.06
C PHE A 185 2.21 25.21 12.75
N HIS A 186 2.28 26.07 11.72
CA HIS A 186 2.81 25.73 10.38
C HIS A 186 2.08 24.57 9.68
N ILE A 187 0.82 24.31 10.04
CA ILE A 187 -0.03 23.31 9.37
C ILE A 187 -0.81 24.02 8.26
N ASN A 188 -0.78 23.46 7.05
CA ASN A 188 -1.54 23.99 5.91
C ASN A 188 -3.00 23.53 6.01
N PRO A 189 -3.98 24.42 6.24
CA PRO A 189 -5.39 24.04 6.39
C PRO A 189 -6.05 23.59 5.07
N ASN A 190 -5.36 23.74 3.93
CA ASN A 190 -5.86 23.40 2.60
C ASN A 190 -5.14 22.18 1.98
N SER A 191 -4.34 21.43 2.74
CA SER A 191 -3.79 20.17 2.23
C SER A 191 -4.91 19.14 2.15
N THR A 192 -5.34 18.81 0.93
CA THR A 192 -6.19 17.65 0.65
C THR A 192 -5.39 16.38 0.94
N ALA A 193 -5.92 15.49 1.77
CA ALA A 193 -5.27 14.25 2.17
C ALA A 193 -5.55 13.08 1.20
N ASP A 194 -6.20 13.34 0.06
CA ASP A 194 -6.76 12.31 -0.83
C ASP A 194 -5.95 12.10 -2.12
N GLU A 195 -4.61 12.14 -2.04
CA GLU A 195 -3.79 11.57 -3.11
C GLU A 195 -3.44 10.14 -2.69
N VAL A 196 -4.23 9.18 -3.20
CA VAL A 196 -3.92 7.75 -3.05
C VAL A 196 -2.57 7.50 -3.70
N THR A 197 -1.59 7.08 -2.90
CA THR A 197 -0.24 6.80 -3.40
C THR A 197 -0.15 5.38 -3.93
N GLU A 198 0.89 5.08 -4.70
CA GLU A 198 1.18 3.73 -5.19
C GLU A 198 1.33 2.75 -4.02
N GLU A 199 1.96 3.17 -2.93
CA GLU A 199 2.13 2.37 -1.71
C GLU A 199 0.78 2.06 -1.04
N GLU A 200 -0.18 2.98 -1.09
CA GLU A 200 -1.52 2.72 -0.57
C GLU A 200 -2.26 1.69 -1.43
N ILE A 201 -2.08 1.71 -2.75
CA ILE A 201 -2.61 0.67 -3.64
C ILE A 201 -1.95 -0.67 -3.37
N ARG A 202 -0.61 -0.72 -3.21
CA ARG A 202 0.11 -1.95 -2.84
C ARG A 202 -0.43 -2.53 -1.53
N MET A 203 -0.58 -1.72 -0.49
CA MET A 203 -1.16 -2.16 0.78
C MET A 203 -2.57 -2.74 0.62
N LEU A 204 -3.40 -2.17 -0.26
CA LEU A 204 -4.73 -2.71 -0.52
C LEU A 204 -4.69 -4.07 -1.24
N VAL A 205 -3.72 -4.27 -2.15
CA VAL A 205 -3.50 -5.55 -2.83
C VAL A 205 -3.01 -6.61 -1.83
N ASP A 206 -2.07 -6.25 -0.95
CA ASP A 206 -1.58 -7.11 0.14
C ASP A 206 -2.72 -7.58 1.04
N LEU A 207 -3.53 -6.63 1.52
CA LEU A 207 -4.70 -6.94 2.35
C LEU A 207 -5.73 -7.79 1.59
N GLY A 208 -5.87 -7.59 0.28
CA GLY A 208 -6.74 -8.40 -0.57
C GLY A 208 -6.26 -9.85 -0.70
N SER A 209 -4.94 -10.05 -0.83
CA SER A 209 -4.29 -11.36 -0.89
C SER A 209 -4.40 -12.12 0.44
N GLU A 210 -4.09 -11.48 1.57
CA GLU A 210 -4.20 -12.10 2.91
C GLU A 210 -5.62 -12.56 3.24
N ASN A 211 -6.63 -11.80 2.79
CA ASN A 211 -8.04 -12.13 2.99
C ASN A 211 -8.58 -13.12 1.95
N GLY A 212 -7.75 -13.60 1.02
CA GLY A 212 -8.10 -14.56 -0.04
C GLY A 212 -9.06 -14.00 -1.09
N THR A 213 -9.10 -12.67 -1.25
CA THR A 213 -9.91 -12.00 -2.29
C THR A 213 -9.13 -11.84 -3.60
N ILE A 214 -7.81 -11.76 -3.52
CA ILE A 214 -6.87 -11.69 -4.65
C ILE A 214 -6.01 -12.95 -4.60
N GLU A 215 -5.87 -13.64 -5.72
CA GLU A 215 -5.01 -14.83 -5.81
C GLU A 215 -3.52 -14.44 -5.85
N GLN A 216 -2.62 -15.35 -5.48
CA GLN A 216 -1.18 -15.05 -5.41
C GLN A 216 -0.62 -14.64 -6.79
N ASP A 217 -1.02 -15.34 -7.85
CA ASP A 217 -0.58 -15.04 -9.22
C ASP A 217 -1.07 -13.65 -9.68
N GLU A 218 -2.27 -13.25 -9.26
CA GLU A 218 -2.82 -11.91 -9.54
C GLU A 218 -2.04 -10.82 -8.81
N ARG A 219 -1.65 -11.07 -7.55
CA ARG A 219 -0.79 -10.16 -6.78
C ARG A 219 0.55 -9.96 -7.49
N THR A 220 1.22 -11.03 -7.89
CA THR A 220 2.52 -10.96 -8.58
C THR A 220 2.40 -10.18 -9.89
N MET A 221 1.37 -10.45 -10.70
CA MET A 221 1.12 -9.65 -11.91
C MET A 221 0.92 -8.16 -11.61
N ILE A 222 0.22 -7.81 -10.52
CA ILE A 222 0.02 -6.41 -10.13
C ILE A 222 1.34 -5.76 -9.69
N GLU A 223 2.17 -6.47 -8.91
CA GLU A 223 3.50 -6.01 -8.51
C GLU A 223 4.39 -5.76 -9.74
N ASN A 224 4.45 -6.73 -10.65
CA ASN A 224 5.18 -6.64 -11.91
C ASN A 224 4.73 -5.45 -12.77
N ILE A 225 3.43 -5.11 -12.80
CA ILE A 225 2.94 -3.92 -13.52
C ILE A 225 3.54 -2.62 -12.96
N PHE A 226 3.72 -2.53 -11.64
CA PHE A 226 4.34 -1.36 -11.03
C PHE A 226 5.84 -1.30 -11.34
N GLU A 227 6.52 -2.46 -11.33
CA GLU A 227 7.95 -2.55 -11.67
C GLU A 227 8.19 -2.24 -13.15
N PHE A 228 7.36 -2.77 -14.05
CA PHE A 228 7.43 -2.54 -15.49
C PHE A 228 7.40 -1.06 -15.90
N ASN A 229 6.77 -0.19 -15.08
CA ASN A 229 6.79 1.26 -15.28
C ASN A 229 8.16 1.90 -14.95
N ASN A 230 8.95 1.26 -14.09
CA ASN A 230 10.30 1.70 -13.71
C ASN A 230 11.41 1.01 -14.54
N THR A 231 11.09 -0.10 -15.20
CA THR A 231 12.01 -0.84 -16.07
C THR A 231 12.25 -0.11 -17.40
N THR A 232 13.48 -0.17 -17.90
CA THR A 232 13.89 0.41 -19.19
C THR A 232 14.18 -0.67 -20.24
N ALA A 233 14.32 -0.26 -21.49
CA ALA A 233 14.71 -1.19 -22.56
C ALA A 233 16.08 -1.83 -22.31
N ALA A 234 17.00 -1.16 -21.60
CA ALA A 234 18.29 -1.73 -21.26
C ALA A 234 18.19 -2.90 -20.27
N ASP A 235 17.19 -2.87 -19.40
CA ASP A 235 17.00 -3.89 -18.35
C ASP A 235 16.38 -5.18 -18.91
N VAL A 236 15.56 -5.07 -19.97
CA VAL A 236 14.81 -6.21 -20.57
C VAL A 236 15.44 -6.70 -21.87
N MET A 237 16.44 -6.00 -22.43
CA MET A 237 16.97 -6.38 -23.74
C MET A 237 17.77 -7.68 -23.71
N VAL A 238 17.65 -8.46 -24.79
CA VAL A 238 18.66 -9.46 -25.14
C VAL A 238 19.91 -8.70 -25.56
N HIS A 239 20.94 -8.80 -24.72
CA HIS A 239 22.20 -8.09 -24.91
C HIS A 239 22.88 -8.54 -26.23
N ARG A 240 23.56 -7.62 -26.92
CA ARG A 240 24.15 -7.84 -28.27
C ARG A 240 24.99 -9.11 -28.43
N MET A 241 25.60 -9.59 -27.35
CA MET A 241 26.45 -10.79 -27.35
C MET A 241 25.64 -12.07 -27.52
N ASP A 242 24.37 -12.05 -27.11
CA ASP A 242 23.44 -13.18 -27.15
C ASP A 242 22.46 -13.07 -28.33
N VAL A 243 22.58 -12.01 -29.14
CA VAL A 243 21.72 -11.79 -30.31
C VAL A 243 22.15 -12.66 -31.48
N VAL A 244 21.24 -13.51 -31.94
CA VAL A 244 21.39 -14.23 -33.21
C VAL A 244 21.07 -13.29 -34.38
N ALA A 245 22.11 -12.87 -35.11
CA ALA A 245 22.03 -11.96 -36.25
C ALA A 245 22.57 -12.59 -37.54
N LEU A 246 22.12 -12.08 -38.69
CA LEU A 246 22.55 -12.55 -40.02
C LEU A 246 23.40 -11.48 -40.72
N HIS A 247 24.40 -11.90 -41.48
CA HIS A 247 25.18 -10.98 -42.31
C HIS A 247 24.47 -10.74 -43.65
N VAL A 248 24.51 -9.52 -44.17
CA VAL A 248 23.77 -9.13 -45.38
C VAL A 248 24.14 -9.90 -46.65
N ASP A 249 25.37 -10.40 -46.69
CA ASP A 249 25.95 -11.19 -47.78
C ASP A 249 25.90 -12.71 -47.54
N ASP A 250 25.28 -13.17 -46.44
CA ASP A 250 25.10 -14.61 -46.18
C ASP A 250 24.36 -15.27 -47.34
N ASN A 251 24.78 -16.48 -47.68
CA ASN A 251 24.15 -17.23 -48.74
C ASN A 251 22.84 -17.88 -48.26
N PHE A 252 22.03 -18.32 -49.22
CA PHE A 252 20.71 -18.88 -48.92
C PHE A 252 20.76 -20.11 -47.97
N ASP A 253 21.77 -20.96 -48.11
CA ASP A 253 21.89 -22.19 -47.32
C ASP A 253 22.35 -21.89 -45.89
N GLU A 254 23.21 -20.88 -45.69
CA GLU A 254 23.62 -20.37 -44.37
C GLU A 254 22.43 -19.77 -43.62
N ILE A 255 21.68 -18.87 -44.24
CA ILE A 255 20.49 -18.26 -43.63
C ILE A 255 19.45 -19.35 -43.27
N LEU A 256 19.24 -20.32 -44.16
CA LEU A 256 18.30 -21.40 -43.91
C LEU A 256 18.76 -22.35 -42.80
N LYS A 257 20.08 -22.53 -42.64
CA LYS A 257 20.67 -23.27 -41.53
C LYS A 257 20.39 -22.54 -40.21
N GLU A 258 20.70 -21.24 -40.15
CA GLU A 258 20.51 -20.42 -38.95
C GLU A 258 19.05 -20.38 -38.51
N ILE A 259 18.12 -20.19 -39.45
CA ILE A 259 16.67 -20.23 -39.22
C ILE A 259 16.23 -21.57 -38.60
N ARG A 260 16.82 -22.69 -39.02
CA ARG A 260 16.45 -24.02 -38.52
C ARG A 260 17.05 -24.34 -37.17
N GLU A 261 18.28 -23.88 -36.93
CA GLU A 261 19.00 -24.13 -35.68
C GLU A 261 18.44 -23.28 -34.54
N SER A 262 18.15 -22.01 -34.81
CA SER A 262 17.61 -21.09 -33.80
C SER A 262 16.09 -21.14 -33.64
N GLY A 263 15.33 -21.50 -34.70
CA GLY A 263 13.86 -21.49 -34.66
C GLY A 263 13.22 -20.10 -34.66
N LEU A 264 14.01 -19.02 -34.71
CA LEU A 264 13.51 -17.66 -34.52
C LEU A 264 12.69 -17.13 -35.72
N SER A 265 11.74 -16.25 -35.41
CA SER A 265 10.84 -15.65 -36.41
C SER A 265 11.42 -14.42 -37.13
N ARG A 266 12.37 -13.74 -36.50
CA ARG A 266 12.92 -12.45 -36.95
C ARG A 266 14.40 -12.38 -36.60
N PHE A 267 15.20 -11.86 -37.52
CA PHE A 267 16.65 -11.72 -37.35
C PHE A 267 17.07 -10.29 -37.68
N PRO A 268 17.84 -9.62 -36.80
CA PRO A 268 18.62 -8.46 -37.18
C PRO A 268 19.61 -8.84 -38.28
N VAL A 269 19.75 -7.97 -39.28
CA VAL A 269 20.69 -8.14 -40.38
C VAL A 269 21.70 -7.00 -40.36
N TYR A 270 22.98 -7.35 -40.36
CA TYR A 270 24.08 -6.40 -40.30
C TYR A 270 24.93 -6.41 -41.58
N ASP A 271 25.71 -5.35 -41.83
CA ASP A 271 26.58 -5.22 -43.02
C ASP A 271 28.06 -5.32 -42.65
N THR A 272 28.57 -4.43 -41.79
CA THR A 272 30.02 -4.41 -41.48
C THR A 272 30.33 -5.10 -40.14
N ASP A 273 29.55 -4.78 -39.12
CA ASP A 273 29.70 -5.22 -37.74
C ASP A 273 28.30 -5.43 -37.16
N ILE A 274 28.17 -6.23 -36.10
CA ILE A 274 26.89 -6.50 -35.43
C ILE A 274 26.24 -5.22 -34.89
N ASP A 275 27.05 -4.18 -34.67
CA ASP A 275 26.60 -2.85 -34.28
C ASP A 275 25.85 -2.10 -35.42
N ASP A 276 26.07 -2.47 -36.70
CA ASP A 276 25.52 -1.79 -37.89
C ASP A 276 24.35 -2.57 -38.51
N ILE A 277 23.17 -2.44 -37.88
CA ILE A 277 21.94 -3.11 -38.33
C ILE A 277 21.31 -2.38 -39.53
N VAL A 278 21.34 -3.03 -40.69
CA VAL A 278 20.74 -2.52 -41.94
C VAL A 278 19.24 -2.81 -42.06
N GLY A 279 18.70 -3.76 -41.28
CA GLY A 279 17.28 -4.05 -41.23
C GLY A 279 16.95 -5.37 -40.54
N ILE A 280 15.68 -5.75 -40.58
CA ILE A 280 15.17 -6.99 -39.99
C ILE A 280 14.68 -7.93 -41.09
N LEU A 281 15.14 -9.18 -41.06
CA LEU A 281 14.64 -10.26 -41.91
C LEU A 281 13.54 -11.02 -41.17
N ASN A 282 12.41 -11.24 -41.85
CA ASN A 282 11.36 -12.12 -41.34
C ASN A 282 11.48 -13.52 -41.96
N THR A 283 11.53 -14.55 -41.11
CA THR A 283 11.68 -15.95 -41.51
C THR A 283 10.61 -16.39 -42.50
N ARG A 284 9.34 -16.02 -42.24
CA ARG A 284 8.21 -16.37 -43.12
C ARG A 284 8.37 -15.73 -44.50
N ASP A 285 8.78 -14.47 -44.57
CA ASP A 285 8.99 -13.77 -45.85
C ASP A 285 10.17 -14.38 -46.64
N PHE A 286 11.26 -14.75 -45.94
CA PHE A 286 12.39 -15.45 -46.53
C PHE A 286 12.01 -16.81 -47.12
N LEU A 287 11.30 -17.64 -46.34
CA LEU A 287 10.85 -18.96 -46.78
C LEU A 287 9.87 -18.88 -47.94
N LEU A 288 8.92 -17.94 -47.93
CA LEU A 288 8.01 -17.71 -49.05
C LEU A 288 8.75 -17.25 -50.32
N ASN A 289 9.79 -16.40 -50.17
CA ASN A 289 10.62 -15.96 -51.29
C ASN A 289 11.42 -17.12 -51.91
N SER A 290 11.84 -18.12 -51.12
CA SER A 290 12.61 -19.28 -51.60
C SER A 290 11.89 -20.09 -52.69
N GLN A 291 10.55 -20.13 -52.62
CA GLN A 291 9.68 -20.85 -53.54
C GLN A 291 9.38 -20.06 -54.83
N ASN A 292 9.81 -18.80 -54.92
CA ASN A 292 9.53 -17.95 -56.07
C ASN A 292 10.56 -18.16 -57.18
N LYS A 293 10.12 -18.09 -58.45
CA LYS A 293 11.00 -18.22 -59.62
C LYS A 293 11.98 -17.05 -59.76
N ASN A 294 11.56 -15.86 -59.34
CA ASN A 294 12.39 -14.66 -59.28
C ASN A 294 12.62 -14.30 -57.81
N ARG A 295 13.62 -14.93 -57.19
CA ARG A 295 13.96 -14.68 -55.79
C ARG A 295 14.44 -13.25 -55.61
N LYS A 296 13.86 -12.55 -54.65
CA LYS A 296 14.39 -11.27 -54.17
C LYS A 296 15.71 -11.51 -53.44
N THR A 297 16.61 -10.52 -53.51
CA THR A 297 17.86 -10.52 -52.71
C THR A 297 17.54 -10.27 -51.24
N MET A 298 18.48 -10.56 -50.33
CA MET A 298 18.29 -10.30 -48.90
C MET A 298 17.92 -8.83 -48.64
N ARG A 299 18.69 -7.88 -49.18
CA ARG A 299 18.42 -6.43 -49.05
C ARG A 299 17.01 -6.01 -49.50
N GLN A 300 16.37 -6.76 -50.41
CA GLN A 300 15.00 -6.50 -50.87
C GLN A 300 13.92 -7.13 -49.97
N LEU A 301 14.30 -8.04 -49.07
CA LEU A 301 13.43 -8.67 -48.08
C LEU A 301 13.49 -7.97 -46.72
N LEU A 302 14.53 -7.18 -46.47
CA LEU A 302 14.69 -6.44 -45.22
C LEU A 302 13.56 -5.44 -45.02
N ARG A 303 13.08 -5.40 -43.78
CA ARG A 303 12.22 -4.34 -43.28
C ARG A 303 13.06 -3.37 -42.44
N SER A 304 12.66 -2.11 -42.39
CA SER A 304 13.34 -1.13 -41.55
C SER A 304 13.31 -1.55 -40.08
N ALA A 305 14.46 -1.48 -39.41
CA ALA A 305 14.56 -1.71 -37.97
C ALA A 305 13.92 -0.55 -37.21
N TYR A 306 13.23 -0.87 -36.11
CA TYR A 306 12.71 0.11 -35.18
C TYR A 306 13.74 0.34 -34.10
N LEU A 307 14.38 1.52 -34.12
CA LEU A 307 15.49 1.84 -33.22
C LEU A 307 14.97 2.59 -32.00
N VAL A 308 15.43 2.20 -30.82
CA VAL A 308 15.08 2.82 -29.55
C VAL A 308 16.32 2.99 -28.67
N PRO A 309 16.42 4.07 -27.87
CA PRO A 309 17.53 4.22 -26.93
C PRO A 309 17.37 3.26 -25.74
N GLU A 310 18.48 2.90 -25.11
CA GLU A 310 18.53 2.11 -23.86
C GLU A 310 17.59 2.64 -22.77
N THR A 311 17.49 3.96 -22.64
CA THR A 311 16.76 4.62 -21.56
C THR A 311 15.24 4.70 -21.77
N VAL A 312 14.69 4.12 -22.84
CA VAL A 312 13.23 4.20 -23.06
C VAL A 312 12.52 3.33 -22.02
N PRO A 313 11.48 3.84 -21.31
CA PRO A 313 10.68 3.03 -20.40
C PRO A 313 9.98 1.87 -21.13
N ALA A 314 9.92 0.71 -20.49
CA ALA A 314 9.38 -0.52 -21.05
C ALA A 314 7.88 -0.39 -21.42
N ASP A 315 7.09 0.31 -20.58
CA ASP A 315 5.68 0.61 -20.82
C ASP A 315 5.44 1.46 -22.08
N ILE A 316 6.28 2.48 -22.29
CA ILE A 316 6.26 3.34 -23.46
C ILE A 316 6.68 2.53 -24.69
N LEU A 317 7.72 1.71 -24.58
CA LEU A 317 8.20 0.85 -25.66
C LEU A 317 7.11 -0.13 -26.10
N PHE A 318 6.50 -0.85 -25.15
CA PHE A 318 5.40 -1.79 -25.38
C PHE A 318 4.21 -1.09 -26.07
N SER A 319 3.78 0.07 -25.56
CA SER A 319 2.67 0.83 -26.15
C SER A 319 2.97 1.24 -27.60
N ASN A 320 4.20 1.67 -27.89
CA ASN A 320 4.61 2.09 -29.22
C ASN A 320 4.69 0.90 -30.19
N MET A 321 5.32 -0.20 -29.77
CA MET A 321 5.40 -1.43 -30.56
C MET A 321 3.99 -1.97 -30.87
N GLN A 322 3.07 -1.92 -29.91
CA GLN A 322 1.69 -2.39 -30.10
C GLN A 322 0.93 -1.52 -31.12
N LYS A 323 1.01 -0.18 -30.99
CA LYS A 323 0.36 0.76 -31.93
C LYS A 323 0.89 0.62 -33.36
N GLN A 324 2.20 0.40 -33.50
CA GLN A 324 2.87 0.30 -34.80
C GLN A 324 2.91 -1.13 -35.36
N LYS A 325 2.46 -2.13 -34.58
CA LYS A 325 2.51 -3.57 -34.91
C LYS A 325 3.94 -4.06 -35.19
N ILE A 326 4.86 -3.59 -34.36
CA ILE A 326 6.27 -3.97 -34.35
C ILE A 326 6.44 -5.05 -33.28
N HIS A 327 7.26 -6.06 -33.57
CA HIS A 327 7.50 -7.20 -32.67
C HIS A 327 8.97 -7.35 -32.27
N LEU A 328 9.86 -6.54 -32.85
CA LEU A 328 11.27 -6.53 -32.51
C LEU A 328 11.78 -5.10 -32.68
N ALA A 329 12.34 -4.55 -31.62
CA ALA A 329 13.04 -3.29 -31.58
C ALA A 329 14.54 -3.55 -31.43
N VAL A 330 15.37 -2.70 -32.03
CA VAL A 330 16.82 -2.71 -31.84
C VAL A 330 17.15 -1.59 -30.87
N VAL A 331 17.79 -1.95 -29.77
CA VAL A 331 18.23 -1.00 -28.75
C VAL A 331 19.59 -0.46 -29.17
N VAL A 332 19.74 0.86 -29.13
CA VAL A 332 20.97 1.55 -29.54
C VAL A 332 21.56 2.38 -28.41
N ASP A 333 22.89 2.41 -28.36
CA ASP A 333 23.66 3.25 -27.45
C ASP A 333 23.72 4.72 -27.92
N GLU A 334 24.41 5.58 -27.17
CA GLU A 334 24.55 6.99 -27.51
C GLU A 334 25.47 7.25 -28.72
N TYR A 335 26.24 6.25 -29.13
CA TYR A 335 27.13 6.29 -30.29
C TYR A 335 26.43 5.77 -31.56
N GLY A 336 25.23 5.20 -31.42
CA GLY A 336 24.41 4.65 -32.49
C GLY A 336 24.72 3.19 -32.84
N GLY A 337 25.51 2.50 -32.02
CA GLY A 337 25.74 1.06 -32.13
C GLY A 337 24.59 0.26 -31.50
N MET A 338 24.46 -1.01 -31.88
CA MET A 338 23.47 -1.91 -31.30
C MET A 338 23.92 -2.38 -29.90
N SER A 339 23.09 -2.14 -28.90
CA SER A 339 23.28 -2.63 -27.53
C SER A 339 22.57 -3.96 -27.30
N GLY A 340 21.45 -4.16 -28.00
CA GLY A 340 20.65 -5.38 -27.89
C GLY A 340 19.38 -5.31 -28.75
N ILE A 341 18.49 -6.26 -28.50
CA ILE A 341 17.14 -6.26 -29.07
C ILE A 341 16.09 -6.47 -27.97
N VAL A 342 14.90 -5.95 -28.19
CA VAL A 342 13.74 -6.18 -27.32
C VAL A 342 12.58 -6.65 -28.18
N THR A 343 11.95 -7.76 -27.80
CA THR A 343 10.76 -8.29 -28.45
C THR A 343 9.48 -7.90 -27.72
N MET A 344 8.33 -8.13 -28.34
CA MET A 344 7.04 -7.88 -27.67
C MET A 344 6.81 -8.92 -26.57
N GLU A 345 7.36 -10.11 -26.80
CA GLU A 345 7.28 -11.28 -25.95
C GLU A 345 8.06 -11.02 -24.65
N ASP A 346 9.31 -10.54 -24.73
CA ASP A 346 10.13 -10.17 -23.55
C ASP A 346 9.41 -9.12 -22.68
N LEU A 347 8.82 -8.08 -23.30
CA LEU A 347 8.08 -7.05 -22.57
C LEU A 347 6.79 -7.57 -21.91
N LEU A 348 6.20 -8.65 -22.42
CA LEU A 348 5.03 -9.28 -21.81
C LEU A 348 5.43 -10.20 -20.66
N GLU A 349 6.57 -10.88 -20.80
CA GLU A 349 7.14 -11.76 -19.79
C GLU A 349 7.41 -10.99 -18.49
N GLU A 350 7.91 -9.76 -18.56
CA GLU A 350 8.06 -8.89 -17.38
C GLU A 350 6.77 -8.71 -16.57
N ILE A 351 5.61 -8.69 -17.23
CA ILE A 351 4.31 -8.48 -16.57
C ILE A 351 3.69 -9.79 -16.09
N VAL A 352 3.80 -10.84 -16.90
CA VAL A 352 3.06 -12.10 -16.73
C VAL A 352 3.90 -13.16 -16.00
N GLY A 353 5.22 -12.97 -15.92
CA GLY A 353 6.20 -14.01 -15.60
C GLY A 353 6.45 -14.93 -16.80
N ASN A 354 7.29 -15.95 -16.60
CA ASN A 354 7.78 -16.83 -17.68
C ASN A 354 6.63 -17.43 -18.51
N ILE A 355 6.55 -17.05 -19.79
CA ILE A 355 5.62 -17.63 -20.77
C ILE A 355 6.43 -18.62 -21.62
N TYR A 356 6.43 -19.89 -21.24
CA TYR A 356 7.10 -20.94 -21.99
C TYR A 356 6.47 -21.10 -23.39
N ASP A 357 7.27 -20.97 -24.46
CA ASP A 357 6.85 -21.25 -25.82
C ASP A 357 6.78 -22.78 -26.06
N GLU A 358 5.93 -23.21 -26.99
CA GLU A 358 5.75 -24.62 -27.36
C GLU A 358 7.03 -25.27 -27.93
N PHE A 359 8.01 -24.45 -28.33
CA PHE A 359 9.28 -24.84 -28.91
C PHE A 359 10.47 -24.71 -27.97
N ASP A 360 10.28 -24.15 -26.78
CA ASP A 360 11.35 -24.09 -25.81
C ASP A 360 11.71 -25.53 -25.43
N PRO A 361 13.02 -25.88 -25.45
CA PRO A 361 13.42 -27.12 -24.81
C PRO A 361 12.90 -27.04 -23.38
N ASN A 362 12.21 -28.08 -22.89
CA ASN A 362 11.90 -28.19 -21.46
C ASN A 362 13.21 -27.97 -20.71
N GLU A 363 13.46 -26.75 -20.22
CA GLU A 363 14.62 -26.52 -19.38
C GLU A 363 14.37 -27.30 -18.11
N ASP A 364 15.35 -28.13 -17.75
CA ASP A 364 15.39 -28.76 -16.44
C ASP A 364 15.18 -27.64 -15.41
N SER A 365 14.25 -27.82 -14.47
CA SER A 365 13.95 -26.82 -13.43
C SER A 365 15.24 -26.17 -12.91
N GLU A 366 15.26 -24.83 -12.89
CA GLU A 366 16.42 -24.03 -12.46
C GLU A 366 17.01 -24.47 -11.12
N ILE A 367 16.16 -25.04 -10.25
CA ILE A 367 16.51 -25.70 -8.99
C ILE A 367 15.90 -27.12 -8.99
N GLU A 368 16.76 -28.15 -9.07
CA GLU A 368 16.38 -29.56 -8.99
C GLU A 368 16.77 -30.13 -7.61
N CYS A 369 15.78 -30.61 -6.84
CA CYS A 369 16.04 -31.27 -5.56
C CYS A 369 16.58 -32.70 -5.76
N LEU A 370 17.84 -32.94 -5.40
CA LEU A 370 18.50 -34.24 -5.55
C LEU A 370 18.44 -35.11 -4.27
N GLY A 371 18.09 -34.53 -3.12
CA GLY A 371 17.95 -35.26 -1.85
C GLY A 371 17.81 -34.34 -0.62
N GLU A 372 17.87 -34.91 0.59
CA GLU A 372 17.82 -34.12 1.83
C GLU A 372 19.01 -33.14 1.89
N ASN A 373 18.70 -31.84 1.79
CA ASN A 373 19.66 -30.74 1.80
C ASN A 373 20.65 -30.72 0.62
N ILE A 374 20.28 -31.29 -0.53
CA ILE A 374 21.11 -31.29 -1.74
C ILE A 374 20.27 -30.90 -2.95
N TRP A 375 20.71 -29.86 -3.67
CA TRP A 375 20.05 -29.33 -4.86
C TRP A 375 21.05 -29.19 -5.99
N ARG A 376 20.60 -29.37 -7.23
CA ARG A 376 21.32 -28.94 -8.42
C ARG A 376 20.66 -27.65 -8.89
N VAL A 377 21.47 -26.63 -9.15
CA VAL A 377 21.01 -25.28 -9.45
C VAL A 377 21.74 -24.75 -10.67
N ASN A 378 21.03 -24.01 -11.54
CA ASN A 378 21.64 -23.31 -12.66
C ASN A 378 22.47 -22.11 -12.13
N GLY A 379 23.65 -21.88 -12.69
CA GLY A 379 24.51 -20.76 -12.26
C GLY A 379 23.92 -19.37 -12.56
N THR A 380 22.91 -19.27 -13.42
CA THR A 380 22.20 -18.02 -13.71
C THR A 380 21.09 -17.68 -12.71
N VAL A 381 20.75 -18.60 -11.79
CA VAL A 381 19.68 -18.36 -10.80
C VAL A 381 20.01 -17.17 -9.91
N ASP A 382 19.04 -16.26 -9.78
CA ASP A 382 19.10 -15.14 -8.85
C ASP A 382 19.20 -15.61 -7.40
N LEU A 383 20.04 -14.93 -6.62
CA LEU A 383 20.26 -15.29 -5.24
C LEU A 383 19.02 -15.10 -4.37
N GLU A 384 18.14 -14.15 -4.71
CA GLU A 384 16.87 -13.95 -4.01
C GLU A 384 15.96 -15.18 -4.17
N THR A 385 15.76 -15.63 -5.41
CA THR A 385 15.03 -16.87 -5.73
C THR A 385 15.64 -18.08 -5.01
N LEU A 386 16.97 -18.16 -4.97
CA LEU A 386 17.69 -19.23 -4.30
C LEU A 386 17.49 -19.21 -2.77
N VAL A 387 17.44 -18.02 -2.17
CA VAL A 387 17.23 -17.81 -0.72
C VAL A 387 15.83 -18.23 -0.31
N ASP A 388 14.83 -17.82 -1.08
CA ASP A 388 13.43 -18.10 -0.82
C ASP A 388 13.12 -19.60 -0.95
N GLU A 389 13.63 -20.25 -2.00
CA GLU A 389 13.36 -21.67 -2.25
C GLU A 389 14.10 -22.61 -1.26
N LEU A 390 15.28 -22.21 -0.77
CA LEU A 390 16.13 -23.03 0.11
C LEU A 390 16.04 -22.65 1.61
N ASP A 391 15.23 -21.64 1.95
CA ASP A 391 15.09 -21.06 3.30
C ASP A 391 16.47 -20.78 3.91
N LEU A 392 17.26 -19.97 3.21
CA LEU A 392 18.64 -19.62 3.58
C LEU A 392 18.75 -18.20 4.12
N ASP A 393 19.52 -18.01 5.18
CA ASP A 393 19.85 -16.68 5.70
C ASP A 393 21.20 -16.25 5.09
N LEU A 394 21.17 -15.82 3.82
CA LEU A 394 22.35 -15.32 3.11
C LEU A 394 22.43 -13.79 3.22
N PRO A 395 23.60 -13.21 3.53
CA PRO A 395 23.82 -11.78 3.30
C PRO A 395 23.83 -11.55 1.78
N LEU A 396 22.76 -10.96 1.27
CA LEU A 396 22.68 -10.39 -0.07
C LEU A 396 23.53 -9.11 -0.07
N ASP A 397 24.85 -9.25 -0.17
CA ASP A 397 25.77 -8.13 -0.36
C ASP A 397 25.64 -7.62 -1.81
N GLU A 398 25.69 -6.29 -2.02
CA GLU A 398 25.51 -5.59 -3.32
C GLU A 398 26.57 -5.92 -4.40
N GLU A 399 27.39 -6.96 -4.24
CA GLU A 399 28.51 -7.27 -5.14
C GLU A 399 28.18 -8.33 -6.21
N TYR A 400 27.07 -9.06 -6.10
CA TYR A 400 26.68 -10.10 -7.04
C TYR A 400 25.18 -10.45 -6.96
N ASP A 401 24.55 -10.72 -8.10
CA ASP A 401 23.10 -10.98 -8.18
C ASP A 401 22.77 -12.48 -8.34
N THR A 402 23.67 -13.26 -8.94
CA THR A 402 23.45 -14.68 -9.29
C THR A 402 24.34 -15.66 -8.52
N LEU A 403 23.94 -16.93 -8.45
CA LEU A 403 24.74 -18.03 -7.90
C LEU A 403 26.14 -18.09 -8.54
N GLY A 404 26.23 -17.93 -9.86
CA GLY A 404 27.48 -17.93 -10.60
C GLY A 404 28.40 -16.78 -10.19
N GLY A 405 27.84 -15.57 -10.05
CA GLY A 405 28.55 -14.39 -9.55
C GLY A 405 29.09 -14.60 -8.14
N MET A 406 28.26 -15.14 -7.24
CA MET A 406 28.65 -15.46 -5.87
C MET A 406 29.82 -16.44 -5.81
N VAL A 407 29.79 -17.51 -6.61
CA VAL A 407 30.86 -18.52 -6.63
C VAL A 407 32.16 -17.94 -7.21
N PHE A 408 32.09 -17.12 -8.27
CA PHE A 408 33.26 -16.49 -8.84
C PHE A 408 33.92 -15.42 -7.97
N SER A 409 33.15 -14.74 -7.11
CA SER A 409 33.71 -13.79 -6.14
C SER A 409 34.77 -14.42 -5.23
N THR A 410 34.70 -15.74 -5.01
CA THR A 410 35.65 -16.47 -4.14
C THR A 410 36.97 -16.81 -4.84
N PHE A 411 37.01 -16.76 -6.18
CA PHE A 411 38.20 -17.12 -6.95
C PHE A 411 39.03 -15.89 -7.32
N SER A 412 40.36 -15.99 -7.17
CA SER A 412 41.30 -14.93 -7.59
C SER A 412 41.56 -14.91 -9.10
N SER A 413 40.98 -15.86 -9.85
CA SER A 413 41.10 -16.00 -11.30
C SER A 413 39.90 -16.78 -11.83
N ILE A 414 39.41 -16.43 -13.02
CA ILE A 414 38.31 -17.13 -13.68
C ILE A 414 38.74 -18.57 -13.99
N PRO A 415 38.01 -19.60 -13.50
CA PRO A 415 38.31 -20.99 -13.82
C PRO A 415 38.18 -21.29 -15.32
N GLU A 416 38.99 -22.21 -15.85
CA GLU A 416 38.89 -22.64 -17.26
C GLU A 416 37.60 -23.46 -17.49
N ASP A 417 37.05 -23.38 -18.70
CA ASP A 417 35.88 -24.16 -19.11
C ASP A 417 36.11 -25.68 -18.89
N GLY A 418 35.09 -26.36 -18.39
CA GLY A 418 35.15 -27.77 -18.00
C GLY A 418 35.80 -28.06 -16.63
N SER A 419 36.23 -27.04 -15.88
CA SER A 419 36.67 -27.23 -14.50
C SER A 419 35.49 -27.38 -13.52
N THR A 420 35.70 -28.13 -12.44
CA THR A 420 34.67 -28.45 -11.42
C THR A 420 35.12 -28.06 -10.00
N PRO A 421 35.37 -26.76 -9.75
CA PRO A 421 35.82 -26.31 -8.45
C PRO A 421 34.73 -26.43 -7.38
N SER A 422 35.14 -26.50 -6.11
CA SER A 422 34.23 -26.48 -4.95
C SER A 422 34.54 -25.33 -4.01
N VAL A 423 33.47 -24.73 -3.47
CA VAL A 423 33.52 -23.56 -2.60
C VAL A 423 32.62 -23.79 -1.40
N GLN A 424 33.06 -23.36 -0.21
CA GLN A 424 32.23 -23.29 0.98
C GLN A 424 32.06 -21.85 1.41
N MET A 425 30.83 -21.35 1.33
CA MET A 425 30.50 -19.98 1.70
C MET A 425 29.10 -19.91 2.30
N ASN A 426 28.92 -19.03 3.29
CA ASN A 426 27.61 -18.71 3.89
C ASN A 426 26.77 -19.94 4.32
N GLY A 427 27.42 -20.99 4.83
CA GLY A 427 26.75 -22.22 5.28
C GLY A 427 26.38 -23.20 4.17
N LEU A 428 26.81 -22.95 2.93
CA LEU A 428 26.64 -23.82 1.78
C LEU A 428 27.97 -24.47 1.36
N ASP A 429 27.87 -25.70 0.87
CA ASP A 429 28.93 -26.42 0.17
C ASP A 429 28.51 -26.51 -1.31
N ILE A 430 29.19 -25.77 -2.17
CA ILE A 430 28.84 -25.57 -3.58
C ILE A 430 29.89 -26.29 -4.43
N GLN A 431 29.45 -27.26 -5.21
CA GLN A 431 30.28 -28.04 -6.14
C GLN A 431 29.84 -27.70 -7.57
N VAL A 432 30.69 -27.01 -8.33
CA VAL A 432 30.41 -26.71 -9.74
C VAL A 432 30.48 -28.00 -10.56
N GLU A 433 29.44 -28.26 -11.36
CA GLU A 433 29.36 -29.42 -12.28
C GLU A 433 29.90 -29.07 -13.67
N SER A 434 29.59 -27.88 -14.19
CA SER A 434 30.06 -27.41 -15.50
C SER A 434 30.29 -25.91 -15.55
N ILE A 435 31.36 -25.52 -16.25
CA ILE A 435 31.69 -24.15 -16.64
C ILE A 435 31.81 -24.12 -18.15
N CYS A 436 31.02 -23.26 -18.80
CA CYS A 436 31.02 -23.02 -20.24
C CYS A 436 31.07 -21.51 -20.48
N ASP A 437 31.87 -21.05 -21.45
CA ASP A 437 32.04 -19.64 -21.79
C ASP A 437 32.36 -18.75 -20.57
N HIS A 438 33.19 -19.27 -19.65
CA HIS A 438 33.56 -18.60 -18.39
C HIS A 438 32.35 -18.31 -17.48
N ARG A 439 31.25 -19.05 -17.60
CA ARG A 439 30.07 -18.98 -16.73
C ARG A 439 29.77 -20.34 -16.12
N ILE A 440 29.25 -20.35 -14.89
CA ILE A 440 28.77 -21.58 -14.27
C ILE A 440 27.42 -21.91 -14.90
N GLU A 441 27.31 -23.10 -15.50
CA GLU A 441 26.02 -23.58 -16.02
C GLU A 441 25.25 -24.33 -14.95
N LYS A 442 25.89 -25.26 -14.23
CA LYS A 442 25.24 -26.06 -13.18
C LYS A 442 26.16 -26.23 -11.98
N ALA A 443 25.59 -26.15 -10.78
CA ALA A 443 26.27 -26.42 -9.53
C ALA A 443 25.39 -27.23 -8.56
N ILE A 444 26.01 -28.14 -7.80
CA ILE A 444 25.35 -28.85 -6.70
C ILE A 444 25.58 -28.05 -5.42
N ILE A 445 24.50 -27.65 -4.77
CA ILE A 445 24.49 -26.96 -3.49
C ILE A 445 24.08 -27.93 -2.39
N LYS A 446 24.83 -27.91 -1.29
CA LYS A 446 24.52 -28.67 -0.09
C LYS A 446 24.51 -27.77 1.15
N LYS A 447 23.39 -27.76 1.88
CA LYS A 447 23.26 -27.01 3.14
C LYS A 447 24.07 -27.69 4.24
N LEU A 448 25.04 -26.99 4.82
CA LEU A 448 25.85 -27.50 5.93
C LEU A 448 25.05 -27.34 7.23
N ALA A 449 25.03 -28.38 8.06
CA ALA A 449 24.43 -28.28 9.39
C ALA A 449 25.14 -27.19 10.23
N PRO A 450 24.40 -26.39 11.03
CA PRO A 450 25.00 -25.33 11.82
C PRO A 450 26.08 -25.92 12.74
N LYS A 451 27.29 -25.35 12.70
CA LYS A 451 28.36 -25.72 13.62
C LYS A 451 27.91 -25.34 15.03
N GLU A 452 27.69 -26.33 15.90
CA GLU A 452 27.66 -26.09 17.35
C GLU A 452 29.01 -25.48 17.75
N ASP A 453 29.00 -24.21 18.13
CA ASP A 453 30.15 -23.52 18.71
C ASP A 453 30.58 -24.23 20.01
N LYS A 454 31.54 -25.15 19.90
CA LYS A 454 32.34 -25.64 21.03
C LYS A 454 33.36 -24.57 21.43
N GLN A 455 32.87 -23.42 21.89
CA GLN A 455 33.69 -22.40 22.53
C GLN A 455 32.97 -21.75 23.73
N SER A 456 32.38 -22.58 24.60
CA SER A 456 31.90 -22.15 25.92
C SER A 456 31.99 -23.23 27.00
N ALA A 457 32.99 -24.12 26.91
CA ALA A 457 33.22 -25.17 27.92
C ALA A 457 34.69 -25.42 28.31
N SER A 458 35.58 -24.41 28.21
CA SER A 458 36.92 -24.49 28.82
C SER A 458 37.23 -23.43 29.89
N ASN A 459 36.37 -22.41 30.10
CA ASN A 459 36.59 -21.39 31.14
C ASN A 459 35.92 -21.66 32.50
N SER A 460 35.31 -22.84 32.72
CA SER A 460 34.72 -23.20 34.03
C SER A 460 35.56 -24.21 34.84
N LYS A 461 36.77 -24.57 34.39
CA LYS A 461 37.67 -25.49 35.12
C LYS A 461 39.02 -24.91 35.55
N SER A 462 39.36 -23.64 35.26
CA SER A 462 40.59 -23.01 35.80
C SER A 462 40.38 -22.14 37.05
N GLU A 463 39.15 -21.76 37.40
CA GLU A 463 38.87 -20.95 38.62
C GLU A 463 38.65 -21.76 39.91
N LYS A 464 38.67 -23.10 39.86
CA LYS A 464 38.59 -23.97 41.05
C LYS A 464 39.91 -24.63 41.47
N ALA A 465 41.02 -24.32 40.81
CA ALA A 465 42.35 -24.88 41.12
C ALA A 465 43.40 -23.86 41.63
N SER A 466 43.04 -22.59 41.79
CA SER A 466 43.98 -21.54 42.26
C SER A 466 43.68 -20.99 43.68
N LYS A 467 42.77 -21.63 44.44
CA LYS A 467 42.44 -21.26 45.84
C LYS A 467 42.86 -22.29 46.90
N SER A 468 43.72 -23.23 46.55
CA SER A 468 44.40 -24.10 47.52
C SER A 468 45.87 -24.22 47.13
N ASP A 469 46.67 -23.22 47.52
CA ASP A 469 48.09 -23.33 47.88
C ASP A 469 48.76 -21.96 47.74
N ASN A 470 48.63 -21.11 48.77
CA ASN A 470 49.80 -20.43 49.35
C ASN A 470 49.43 -19.68 50.64
N SER A 471 49.32 -20.43 51.74
CA SER A 471 49.55 -19.90 53.09
C SER A 471 51.04 -20.04 53.41
N GLY A 472 51.81 -18.96 53.23
CA GLY A 472 53.25 -19.04 53.47
C GLY A 472 54.03 -17.74 53.32
N LYS A 473 54.07 -16.96 54.39
CA LYS A 473 55.12 -15.99 54.79
C LYS A 473 55.25 -14.66 54.01
N SER A 474 54.87 -13.59 54.70
CA SER A 474 55.46 -12.25 54.61
C SER A 474 55.86 -11.83 56.02
N GLN A 475 57.16 -11.63 56.29
CA GLN A 475 57.66 -10.72 57.32
C GLN A 475 59.16 -10.40 57.10
N GLY A 476 59.47 -9.10 57.10
CA GLY A 476 60.80 -8.46 57.06
C GLY A 476 61.12 -7.87 55.67
N GLU A 477 61.41 -6.58 55.45
CA GLU A 477 61.74 -5.44 56.31
C GLU A 477 61.46 -4.12 55.56
N ALA A 478 61.43 -3.02 56.34
CA ALA A 478 61.42 -1.58 56.01
C ALA A 478 60.09 -0.86 56.30
#